data_AF-A0A8D5FPA9-F1
#
_entry.id   AF-A0A8D5FPA9-F1
#
_cell.length_a   1.000
_cell.length_b   1.000
_cell.length_c   1.000
_cell.angle_alpha   90.00
_cell.angle_beta   90.00
_cell.angle_gamma   90.00
#
_symmetry.space_group_name_H-M   'P 1'
#
loop_
_entity.id
_entity.type
_entity.pdbx_description
1 polymer ?
#
loop_
_entity_poly.entity_id
_entity_poly.type
_entity_poly.pdbx_seq_one_letter_code
_entity_poly.pdbx_strand_id
1 'polypeptide(L)'
;MNMLVSYPWPGNVRELENAIERGIILMRGTRLTEKSLPLTVQKHVQQHEPDGNRAPVSIFEAEKQLILKTLKETGGNKSRAAKLLGITRKTLKNKLDKYDES
;
A
#
# COMPACT_ATOMS: atom_id res chain seq x y z
N MET A 1 11.31 0.16 -11.22
CA MET A 1 12.62 -0.33 -10.68
C MET A 1 12.50 -0.87 -9.25
N ASN A 2 11.71 -0.24 -8.37
CA ASN A 2 11.57 -0.65 -6.96
C ASN A 2 11.03 -2.08 -6.78
N MET A 3 10.20 -2.54 -7.72
CA MET A 3 9.49 -3.82 -7.68
C MET A 3 10.40 -5.06 -7.58
N LEU A 4 11.46 -5.12 -8.39
CA LEU A 4 12.40 -6.24 -8.42
C LEU A 4 13.26 -6.32 -7.16
N VAL A 5 13.47 -5.18 -6.50
CA VAL A 5 14.25 -5.06 -5.26
C VAL A 5 13.39 -5.36 -4.03
N SER A 6 12.10 -5.04 -4.08
CA SER A 6 11.15 -5.27 -2.98
C SER A 6 10.68 -6.71 -2.82
N TYR A 7 10.79 -7.53 -3.87
CA TYR A 7 10.35 -8.92 -3.82
C TYR A 7 11.46 -9.81 -3.23
N PRO A 8 11.15 -10.68 -2.26
CA PRO A 8 12.17 -11.45 -1.54
C PRO A 8 12.77 -12.63 -2.32
N TRP A 9 12.23 -12.98 -3.49
CA TRP A 9 12.70 -14.09 -4.35
C TRP A 9 12.93 -15.40 -3.56
N PRO A 10 11.86 -16.05 -3.04
CA PRO A 10 11.98 -17.26 -2.24
C PRO A 10 12.68 -18.42 -2.98
N GLY A 11 12.65 -18.42 -4.32
CA GLY A 11 13.35 -19.36 -5.20
C GLY A 11 14.78 -18.95 -5.58
N ASN A 12 15.36 -17.96 -4.90
CA ASN A 12 16.69 -17.39 -5.16
C ASN A 12 16.81 -16.73 -6.56
N VAL A 13 18.05 -16.49 -7.01
CA VAL A 13 18.40 -15.82 -8.28
C VAL A 13 17.78 -16.51 -9.51
N ARG A 14 17.53 -17.82 -9.47
CA ARG A 14 16.86 -18.56 -10.55
C ARG A 14 15.42 -18.12 -10.76
N GLU A 15 14.71 -17.74 -9.70
CA GLU A 15 13.34 -17.22 -9.81
C GLU A 15 13.33 -15.83 -10.46
N LEU A 16 14.31 -14.98 -10.10
CA LEU A 16 14.49 -13.67 -10.73
C LEU A 16 14.81 -13.79 -12.22
N GLU A 17 15.72 -14.71 -12.58
CA GLU A 17 16.09 -15.00 -13.97
C GLU A 17 14.87 -15.43 -14.79
N ASN A 18 14.12 -16.43 -14.32
CA ASN A 18 12.89 -16.90 -14.96
C ASN A 18 11.83 -15.80 -15.09
N ALA A 19 11.73 -14.92 -14.09
CA ALA A 19 10.79 -13.81 -14.12
C ALA A 19 11.16 -12.75 -15.16
N ILE A 20 12.44 -12.43 -15.30
CA ILE A 20 12.94 -11.50 -16.33
C ILE A 20 12.81 -12.11 -17.72
N GLU A 21 13.19 -13.39 -17.90
CA GLU A 21 13.10 -14.08 -19.19
C GLU A 21 11.67 -14.11 -19.71
N ARG A 22 10.71 -14.52 -18.86
CA ARG A 22 9.28 -14.47 -19.21
C ARG A 22 8.82 -13.04 -19.49
N GLY A 23 9.33 -12.06 -18.75
CA GLY A 23 9.04 -10.66 -18.98
C GLY A 23 9.52 -10.15 -20.33
N ILE A 24 10.68 -10.62 -20.80
CA ILE A 24 11.21 -10.30 -22.13
C ILE A 24 10.40 -10.99 -23.23
N ILE A 25 9.90 -12.20 -22.99
CA ILE A 25 9.02 -12.89 -23.95
C ILE A 25 7.66 -12.16 -24.07
N LEU A 26 7.13 -11.64 -22.97
CA LEU A 26 5.81 -11.00 -22.89
C LEU A 26 5.82 -9.51 -23.21
N MET A 27 6.97 -8.84 -23.17
CA MET A 27 7.05 -7.41 -23.43
C MET A 27 6.74 -7.10 -24.89
N ARG A 28 5.90 -6.10 -25.11
CA ARG A 28 5.66 -5.49 -26.42
C ARG A 28 6.35 -4.15 -26.44
N GLY A 29 7.49 -4.06 -27.12
CA GLY A 29 8.31 -2.86 -27.22
C GLY A 29 9.72 -3.06 -26.68
N THR A 30 10.43 -1.97 -26.38
CA THR A 30 11.85 -1.98 -26.01
C THR A 30 12.11 -1.83 -24.52
N ARG A 31 11.06 -1.67 -23.70
CA ARG A 31 11.18 -1.47 -22.24
C ARG A 31 10.37 -2.51 -21.47
N LEU A 32 11.06 -3.17 -20.54
CA LEU A 32 10.42 -4.07 -19.58
C LEU A 32 9.58 -3.24 -18.60
N THR A 33 8.29 -3.54 -18.54
CA THR A 33 7.34 -2.83 -17.67
C THR A 33 6.86 -3.76 -16.56
N GLU A 34 6.31 -3.22 -15.48
CA GLU A 34 5.79 -4.02 -14.35
C GLU A 34 4.72 -5.03 -14.79
N LYS A 35 3.95 -4.67 -15.82
CA LYS A 35 2.91 -5.51 -16.44
C LYS A 35 3.47 -6.72 -17.19
N SER A 36 4.74 -6.71 -17.59
CA SER A 36 5.39 -7.84 -18.26
C SER A 36 5.95 -8.87 -17.28
N LEU A 37 6.12 -8.53 -15.99
CA LEU A 37 6.63 -9.48 -15.00
C LEU A 37 5.58 -10.52 -14.60
N PRO A 38 5.96 -11.66 -14.00
CA PRO A 38 5.00 -12.65 -13.51
C PRO A 38 4.00 -12.08 -12.51
N LEU A 39 2.76 -12.59 -12.55
CA LEU A 39 1.66 -12.15 -11.68
C LEU A 39 2.00 -12.24 -10.17
N THR A 40 2.84 -13.18 -9.77
CA THR A 40 3.28 -13.34 -8.37
C THR A 40 4.03 -12.10 -7.87
N VAL A 41 4.94 -11.58 -8.69
CA VAL A 41 5.73 -10.37 -8.39
C VAL A 41 4.80 -9.15 -8.43
N GLN A 42 3.90 -9.09 -9.42
CA GLN A 42 2.87 -8.04 -9.53
C GLN A 42 1.98 -7.94 -8.29
N LYS A 43 1.51 -9.07 -7.78
CA LYS A 43 0.65 -9.12 -6.59
C LYS A 43 1.39 -8.74 -5.31
N HIS A 44 2.64 -9.20 -5.14
CA HIS A 44 3.43 -8.83 -3.97
C HIS A 44 3.63 -7.31 -3.89
N VAL A 45 3.89 -6.64 -5.01
CA VAL A 45 4.03 -5.18 -4.99
C VAL A 45 2.69 -4.48 -4.85
N GLN A 46 1.59 -5.00 -5.38
CA GLN A 46 0.26 -4.44 -5.05
C GLN A 46 -0.13 -4.59 -3.58
N GLN A 47 0.40 -5.60 -2.89
CA GLN A 47 0.13 -5.86 -1.47
C GLN A 47 1.11 -5.13 -0.54
N HIS A 48 2.33 -4.85 -1.00
CA HIS A 48 3.41 -4.22 -0.23
C HIS A 48 3.75 -2.79 -0.68
N GLU A 49 3.09 -2.25 -1.70
CA GLU A 49 3.02 -0.80 -1.90
C GLU A 49 2.49 -0.20 -0.59
N PRO A 50 3.24 0.69 0.07
CA PRO A 50 2.70 1.39 1.21
C PRO A 50 1.42 2.09 0.73
N ASP A 51 0.32 1.80 1.42
CA ASP A 51 -1.02 2.36 1.26
C ASP A 51 -1.06 3.90 1.12
N GLY A 52 0.07 4.58 1.35
CA GLY A 52 0.23 6.03 1.28
C GLY A 52 0.32 6.65 -0.12
N ASN A 53 0.28 5.90 -1.23
CA ASN A 53 0.39 6.50 -2.57
C ASN A 53 -0.76 6.18 -3.55
N ARG A 54 -1.78 5.43 -3.13
CA ARG A 54 -3.05 5.39 -3.87
C ARG A 54 -3.84 6.63 -3.49
N ALA A 55 -4.20 7.44 -4.47
CA ALA A 55 -5.17 8.50 -4.24
C ALA A 55 -6.45 7.85 -3.68
N PRO A 56 -6.96 8.31 -2.53
CA PRO A 56 -8.14 7.70 -1.93
C PRO A 56 -9.31 7.77 -2.92
N VAL A 57 -9.98 6.64 -3.13
CA VAL A 57 -11.07 6.52 -4.12
C VAL A 57 -12.32 7.25 -3.63
N SER A 58 -12.40 7.49 -2.33
CA SER A 58 -13.50 8.20 -1.68
C SER A 58 -12.99 9.13 -0.57
N ILE A 59 -13.76 10.18 -0.29
CA ILE A 59 -13.58 11.05 0.89
C ILE A 59 -13.53 10.21 2.18
N PHE A 60 -14.29 9.11 2.22
CA PHE A 60 -14.30 8.19 3.35
C PHE A 60 -12.94 7.50 3.57
N GLU A 61 -12.30 7.03 2.50
CA GLU A 61 -10.97 6.41 2.57
C GLU A 61 -9.89 7.44 2.90
N ALA A 62 -9.98 8.64 2.31
CA ALA A 62 -9.06 9.75 2.60
C ALA A 62 -9.08 10.10 4.09
N GLU A 63 -10.27 10.19 4.66
CA GLU A 63 -10.47 10.46 6.07
C GLU A 63 -9.95 9.31 6.95
N LYS A 64 -10.24 8.06 6.58
CA LYS A 64 -9.73 6.88 7.30
C LYS A 64 -8.21 6.85 7.33
N GLN A 65 -7.56 7.06 6.18
CA GLN A 65 -6.10 7.11 6.08
C GLN A 65 -5.51 8.26 6.91
N LEU A 66 -6.13 9.45 6.87
CA LEU A 66 -5.68 10.59 7.67
C LEU A 66 -5.77 10.31 9.18
N ILE A 67 -6.85 9.70 9.63
CA ILE A 67 -7.06 9.30 11.02
C ILE A 67 -6.02 8.25 11.45
N LEU A 68 -5.81 7.22 10.64
CA LEU A 68 -4.84 6.16 10.92
C LEU A 68 -3.41 6.70 10.94
N LYS A 69 -3.05 7.59 10.01
CA LYS A 69 -1.74 8.24 9.98
C LYS A 69 -1.51 9.09 11.24
N THR A 70 -2.51 9.86 11.67
CA THR A 70 -2.40 10.69 12.87
C THR A 70 -2.33 9.84 14.15
N LEU A 71 -3.05 8.72 14.22
CA LEU A 71 -2.91 7.74 15.31
C LEU A 71 -1.52 7.10 15.31
N LYS A 72 -1.03 6.77 14.10
CA LYS A 72 0.37 6.54 13.71
C LYS A 72 1.37 7.36 14.52
N GLU A 73 1.36 8.64 14.18
CA GLU A 73 2.29 9.67 14.65
C GLU A 73 2.14 9.96 16.16
N THR A 74 0.94 9.77 16.71
CA THR A 74 0.67 10.00 18.14
C THR A 74 0.82 8.76 19.02
N GLY A 75 1.29 7.63 18.47
CA GLY A 75 1.46 6.38 19.21
C GLY A 75 0.14 5.82 19.77
N GLY A 76 -0.97 6.03 19.06
CA GLY A 76 -2.30 5.57 19.46
C GLY A 76 -3.02 6.44 20.49
N ASN A 77 -2.47 7.62 20.84
CA ASN A 77 -3.12 8.53 21.77
C ASN A 77 -4.32 9.24 21.11
N LYS A 78 -5.52 8.67 21.26
CA LYS A 78 -6.78 9.16 20.69
C LYS A 78 -7.08 10.63 21.04
N SER A 79 -6.72 11.09 22.23
CA SER A 79 -6.94 12.49 22.63
C SER A 79 -6.00 13.46 21.91
N ARG A 80 -4.72 13.07 21.70
CA ARG A 80 -3.77 13.87 20.92
C ARG A 80 -4.10 13.83 19.44
N ALA A 81 -4.47 12.66 18.90
CA ALA A 81 -4.88 12.52 17.51
C ALA A 81 -6.11 13.38 17.19
N ALA A 82 -7.13 13.38 18.05
CA ALA A 82 -8.31 14.22 17.88
C ALA A 82 -7.96 15.73 17.85
N LYS A 83 -7.05 16.18 18.74
CA LYS A 83 -6.57 17.57 18.75
C LYS A 83 -5.84 17.94 17.45
N LEU A 84 -4.97 17.07 16.93
CA LEU A 84 -4.25 17.30 15.67
C LEU A 84 -5.18 17.33 14.46
N LEU A 85 -6.22 16.49 14.48
CA LEU A 85 -7.25 16.45 13.45
C LEU A 85 -8.29 17.58 13.56
N GLY A 86 -8.24 18.40 14.62
CA GLY A 86 -9.21 19.48 14.85
C GLY A 86 -10.63 18.99 15.18
N ILE A 87 -10.79 17.74 15.63
CA ILE A 87 -12.09 17.14 15.96
C ILE A 87 -12.19 16.79 17.44
N THR A 88 -13.41 16.57 17.92
CA THR A 88 -13.61 16.08 19.29
C THR A 88 -13.21 14.60 19.41
N ARG A 89 -12.79 14.18 20.60
CA ARG A 89 -12.51 12.76 20.91
C ARG A 89 -13.72 11.86 20.63
N LYS A 90 -14.95 12.37 20.86
CA LYS A 90 -16.19 11.65 20.57
C LYS A 90 -16.37 11.42 19.07
N THR A 91 -16.12 12.44 18.24
CA THR A 91 -16.15 12.32 16.78
C THR A 91 -15.12 11.32 16.27
N LEU A 92 -13.88 11.37 16.79
CA LEU A 92 -12.84 10.40 16.44
C LEU A 92 -13.26 8.97 16.78
N LYS A 93 -13.84 8.76 17.97
CA LYS A 93 -14.33 7.44 18.39
C LYS A 93 -15.42 6.92 17.44
N ASN A 94 -16.44 7.73 17.17
CA ASN A 94 -17.54 7.35 16.27
C ASN A 94 -17.04 7.01 14.85
N LYS A 95 -16.02 7.72 14.35
CA LYS A 95 -15.40 7.41 13.05
C LYS A 95 -14.65 6.09 13.09
N LEU A 96 -13.89 5.83 14.16
CA LEU A 96 -13.19 4.55 14.34
C LEU A 96 -14.16 3.37 14.42
N ASP A 97 -15.24 3.50 15.21
CA ASP A 97 -16.27 2.47 15.36
C ASP A 97 -16.92 2.17 13.99
N LYS A 98 -17.21 3.22 13.20
CA LYS A 98 -17.76 3.07 11.84
C LYS A 98 -16.80 2.39 10.85
N TYR A 99 -15.48 2.51 11.05
CA TYR A 99 -14.49 1.84 10.22
C TYR A 99 -14.21 0.39 10.64
N ASP A 100 -14.61 0.00 11.86
CA ASP A 100 -14.47 -1.37 12.39
C ASP A 100 -15.64 -2.25 11.93
N GLU A 101 -16.82 -1.65 11.72
CA GLU A 101 -18.03 -2.32 11.21
C GLU A 101 -18.09 -2.47 9.67
N SER A 102 -17.11 -1.94 8.92
CA SER A 102 -17.03 -1.99 7.44
C SER A 102 -15.80 -2.75 6.94
#